data_AF-A0A7W4HJW2-F1
#
_entry.id   AF-A0A7W4HJW2-F1
#
_cell.length_a   1.000
_cell.length_b   1.000
_cell.length_c   1.000
_cell.angle_alpha   90.00
_cell.angle_beta   90.00
_cell.angle_gamma   90.00
#
_symmetry.space_group_name_H-M   'P 1'
#
loop_
_entity.id
_entity.type
_entity.pdbx_description
1 polymer ?
#
loop_
_entity_poly.entity_id
_entity_poly.type
_entity_poly.pdbx_seq_one_letter_code
_entity_poly.pdbx_strand_id
1 'polypeptide(L)'
;MTLTQEQIARLSKLSALNVDSHAQIDSVLDSLHMLANTDTTGIEQDSRSGAKILALRADEIIEDEKIPDELLECSPQKVAAHQIVLSGIMHGE
;
A
#
# COMPACT_ATOMS: atom_id res chain seq x y z
N MET A 1 3.63 -23.76 4.20
CA MET A 1 4.50 -23.28 3.08
C MET A 1 5.53 -22.37 3.69
N THR A 2 6.81 -22.48 3.31
CA THR A 2 7.85 -21.60 3.85
C THR A 2 8.41 -20.69 2.75
N LEU A 3 8.57 -19.40 3.08
CA LEU A 3 9.23 -18.46 2.17
C LEU A 3 10.75 -18.54 2.33
N THR A 4 11.47 -18.40 1.22
CA THR A 4 12.93 -18.24 1.29
C THR A 4 13.29 -16.84 1.76
N GLN A 5 14.49 -16.68 2.32
CA GLN A 5 15.01 -15.36 2.72
C GLN A 5 15.08 -14.37 1.55
N GLU A 6 15.32 -14.87 0.34
CA GLU A 6 15.27 -14.04 -0.88
C GLU A 6 13.84 -13.52 -1.16
N GLN A 7 12.82 -14.37 -0.99
CA GLN A 7 11.42 -13.97 -1.16
C GLN A 7 11.00 -12.94 -0.11
N ILE A 8 11.42 -13.13 1.15
CA ILE A 8 11.18 -12.16 2.23
C ILE A 8 11.84 -10.81 1.92
N ALA A 9 13.10 -10.83 1.45
CA ALA A 9 13.80 -9.61 1.06
C ALA A 9 13.12 -8.89 -0.11
N ARG A 10 12.59 -9.62 -1.10
CA ARG A 10 11.82 -9.03 -2.21
C ARG A 10 10.51 -8.40 -1.72
N LEU A 11 9.81 -9.04 -0.80
CA LEU A 11 8.57 -8.49 -0.20
C LEU A 11 8.85 -7.22 0.61
N SER A 12 9.94 -7.19 1.37
CA SER A 12 10.41 -6.00 2.09
C SER A 12 10.64 -4.82 1.13
N LYS A 13 11.30 -5.06 -0.02
CA LYS A 13 11.50 -4.03 -1.05
C LYS A 13 10.20 -3.52 -1.66
N LEU A 14 9.22 -4.40 -1.92
CA LEU A 14 7.93 -4.02 -2.49
C LEU A 14 7.06 -3.22 -1.53
N SER A 15 7.18 -3.48 -0.22
CA SER A 15 6.39 -2.83 0.83
C SER A 15 7.07 -1.60 1.43
N ALA A 16 8.29 -1.27 0.99
CA ALA A 16 9.15 -0.24 1.60
C ALA A 16 9.36 -0.42 3.12
N LEU A 17 9.25 -1.66 3.61
CA LEU A 17 9.49 -1.99 5.01
C LEU A 17 10.93 -2.44 5.18
N ASN A 18 11.61 -1.93 6.20
CA ASN A 18 12.86 -2.53 6.66
C ASN A 18 12.51 -3.64 7.65
N VAL A 19 12.62 -4.89 7.21
CA VAL A 19 12.18 -6.05 7.98
C VAL A 19 13.40 -6.67 8.65
N ASP A 20 13.41 -6.70 9.98
CA ASP A 20 14.42 -7.45 10.73
C ASP A 20 14.31 -8.95 10.41
N SER A 21 15.43 -9.67 10.42
CA SER A 21 15.54 -11.09 10.05
C SER A 21 14.71 -12.06 10.90
N HIS A 22 14.00 -11.56 11.92
CA HIS A 22 13.18 -12.33 12.86
C HIS A 22 11.67 -12.28 12.57
N ALA A 23 11.23 -11.65 11.47
CA ALA A 23 9.82 -11.61 11.12
C ALA A 23 9.26 -13.02 10.85
N GLN A 24 8.37 -13.50 11.71
CA GLN A 24 7.71 -14.81 11.56
C GLN A 24 6.49 -14.69 10.64
N ILE A 25 6.72 -14.84 9.34
CA ILE A 25 5.66 -14.81 8.32
C ILE A 25 5.05 -16.20 8.08
N ASP A 26 5.84 -17.25 8.31
CA ASP A 26 5.44 -18.63 7.97
C ASP A 26 4.19 -19.10 8.74
N SER A 27 4.05 -18.73 10.03
CA SER A 27 2.88 -19.10 10.83
C SER A 27 1.57 -18.49 10.31
N VAL A 28 1.65 -17.26 9.78
CA VAL A 28 0.51 -16.59 9.15
C VAL A 28 0.17 -17.26 7.82
N LEU A 29 1.17 -17.60 7.01
CA LEU A 29 0.95 -18.30 5.73
C LEU A 29 0.34 -19.68 5.93
N ASP A 30 0.79 -20.41 6.94
CA ASP A 30 0.22 -21.72 7.27
C ASP A 30 -1.25 -21.59 7.72
N SER A 31 -1.59 -20.53 8.47
CA SER A 31 -2.98 -20.26 8.84
C SER A 31 -3.86 -19.95 7.63
N LEU A 32 -3.35 -19.22 6.64
CA LEU A 32 -4.07 -18.91 5.40
C LEU A 32 -4.19 -20.13 4.50
N HIS A 33 -3.21 -21.03 4.52
CA HIS A 33 -3.26 -22.27 3.74
C HIS A 33 -4.41 -23.18 4.18
N MET A 34 -4.88 -23.09 5.42
CA MET A 34 -6.07 -23.83 5.86
C MET A 34 -7.32 -23.45 5.06
N LEU A 35 -7.37 -22.22 4.53
CA LEU A 35 -8.47 -21.75 3.68
C LEU A 35 -8.48 -22.42 2.30
N ALA A 36 -7.33 -22.90 1.81
CA ALA A 36 -7.21 -23.57 0.50
C ALA A 36 -7.99 -24.90 0.44
N ASN A 37 -8.32 -25.49 1.59
CA ASN A 37 -9.13 -26.71 1.67
C ASN A 37 -10.64 -26.45 1.58
N THR A 38 -11.05 -25.18 1.53
CA THR A 38 -12.46 -24.81 1.42
C THR A 38 -12.87 -24.85 -0.05
N ASP A 39 -13.92 -25.60 -0.38
CA ASP A 39 -14.48 -25.59 -1.74
C ASP A 39 -15.13 -24.23 -2.01
N THR A 40 -14.57 -23.48 -2.96
CA THR A 40 -15.09 -22.19 -3.42
C THR A 40 -15.72 -22.28 -4.82
N THR A 41 -15.96 -23.50 -5.32
CA THR A 41 -16.58 -23.72 -6.62
C THR A 41 -17.97 -23.10 -6.65
N GLY A 42 -18.20 -22.20 -7.62
CA GLY A 42 -19.48 -21.53 -7.80
C GLY A 42 -19.74 -20.33 -6.87
N ILE A 43 -18.76 -19.94 -6.05
CA ILE A 43 -18.86 -18.72 -5.23
C ILE A 43 -18.39 -17.51 -6.06
N GLU A 44 -19.26 -16.50 -6.21
CA GLU A 44 -18.86 -15.21 -6.79
C GLU A 44 -17.88 -14.50 -5.84
N GLN A 45 -16.78 -13.96 -6.37
CA GLN A 45 -15.88 -13.13 -5.58
C GLN A 45 -16.62 -11.85 -5.19
N ASP A 46 -16.78 -11.66 -3.88
CA ASP A 46 -17.38 -10.45 -3.36
C ASP A 46 -16.31 -9.37 -3.16
N SER A 47 -16.68 -8.13 -3.48
CA SER A 47 -15.84 -6.97 -3.20
C SER A 47 -16.34 -6.32 -1.91
N ARG A 48 -15.46 -5.63 -1.18
CA ARG A 48 -15.83 -4.96 0.08
C ARG A 48 -17.04 -4.02 -0.05
N SER A 49 -17.28 -3.46 -1.23
CA SER A 49 -18.41 -2.57 -1.49
C SER A 49 -19.70 -3.30 -1.89
N GLY A 50 -19.65 -4.60 -2.22
CA GLY A 50 -20.77 -5.36 -2.79
C GLY A 50 -21.32 -4.78 -4.10
N ALA A 51 -20.66 -3.75 -4.65
CA ALA A 51 -21.18 -2.93 -5.72
C ALA A 51 -20.71 -3.50 -7.06
N LYS A 52 -21.65 -4.05 -7.84
CA LYS A 52 -21.40 -4.50 -9.22
C LYS A 52 -21.18 -3.32 -10.19
N ILE A 53 -21.54 -2.10 -9.76
CA ILE A 53 -21.45 -0.87 -10.54
C ILE A 53 -20.65 0.15 -9.74
N LEU A 54 -19.68 0.79 -10.38
CA LEU A 54 -18.86 1.83 -9.77
C LEU A 54 -19.70 3.10 -9.56
N ALA A 55 -19.54 3.75 -8.41
CA ALA A 55 -20.13 5.05 -8.16
C ALA A 55 -19.49 6.09 -9.09
N LEU A 56 -20.31 6.78 -9.87
CA LEU A 56 -19.86 7.84 -10.76
C LEU A 56 -19.79 9.16 -10.00
N ARG A 57 -18.70 9.91 -10.19
CA ARG A 57 -18.58 11.30 -9.73
C ARG A 57 -19.02 12.24 -10.86
N ALA A 58 -19.79 13.27 -10.54
CA ALA A 58 -20.13 14.34 -11.49
C ALA A 58 -18.87 15.10 -11.93
N ASP A 59 -18.85 15.55 -13.18
CA ASP A 59 -17.76 16.36 -13.74
C ASP A 59 -17.94 17.83 -13.34
N GLU A 60 -17.84 18.08 -12.04
CA GLU A 60 -17.92 19.42 -11.45
C GLU A 60 -16.51 19.94 -11.17
N ILE A 61 -16.24 21.17 -11.61
CA ILE A 61 -15.04 21.91 -11.26
C ILE A 61 -15.25 22.48 -9.86
N ILE A 62 -14.47 21.99 -8.92
CA ILE A 62 -14.37 22.61 -7.60
C ILE A 62 -13.19 23.58 -7.69
N GLU A 63 -13.47 24.88 -7.66
CA GLU A 63 -12.42 25.89 -7.53
C GLU A 63 -11.90 25.84 -6.09
N ASP A 64 -10.82 25.08 -5.88
CA ASP A 64 -10.14 25.06 -4.59
C ASP A 64 -9.57 26.45 -4.30
N GLU A 65 -9.86 26.98 -3.11
CA GLU A 65 -9.12 28.10 -2.54
C GLU A 65 -7.62 27.76 -2.55
N LYS A 66 -6.77 28.77 -2.82
CA LYS A 66 -5.30 28.65 -2.89
C LYS A 66 -4.80 27.63 -1.87
N ILE A 67 -4.28 26.49 -2.35
CA ILE A 67 -3.76 25.39 -1.53
C ILE A 67 -2.86 26.00 -0.44
N PRO A 68 -3.29 26.00 0.83
CA PRO A 68 -2.60 26.77 1.86
C PRO A 68 -1.32 26.06 2.29
N ASP A 69 -0.31 26.85 2.67
CA ASP A 69 0.94 26.34 3.25
C ASP A 69 0.70 25.52 4.52
N GLU A 70 -0.46 25.66 5.16
CA GLU A 70 -0.93 24.83 6.28
C GLU A 70 -0.92 23.33 5.96
N LEU A 71 -1.19 22.95 4.70
CA LEU A 71 -1.14 21.54 4.27
C LEU A 71 0.29 20.97 4.29
N LEU A 72 1.31 21.85 4.27
CA LEU A 72 2.71 21.45 4.31
C LEU A 72 3.22 21.28 5.75
N GLU A 73 2.49 21.75 6.77
CA GLU A 73 2.89 21.66 8.18
C GLU A 73 2.92 20.21 8.69
N CYS A 74 2.15 19.31 8.09
CA CYS A 74 2.14 17.90 8.46
C CYS A 74 3.36 17.13 7.91
N SER A 75 4.16 17.74 7.04
CA SER A 75 5.31 17.10 6.43
C SER A 75 6.47 16.98 7.43
N PRO A 76 7.03 15.79 7.65
CA PRO A 76 8.26 15.62 8.42
C PRO A 76 9.52 16.08 7.65
N GLN A 77 9.38 16.35 6.36
CA GLN A 77 10.45 16.75 5.45
C GLN A 77 10.50 18.27 5.30
N LYS A 78 11.69 18.80 4.95
CA LYS A 78 11.89 20.25 4.77
C LYS A 78 10.96 20.79 3.68
N VAL A 79 10.31 21.91 3.98
CA VAL A 79 9.51 22.67 3.02
C VAL A 79 10.33 23.83 2.46
N ALA A 80 10.32 24.00 1.14
CA ALA A 80 10.95 25.14 0.45
C ALA A 80 10.14 25.51 -0.79
N ALA A 81 10.00 26.81 -1.06
CA ALA A 81 9.26 27.32 -2.23
C ALA A 81 7.86 26.68 -2.40
N HIS A 82 7.11 26.55 -1.30
CA HIS A 82 5.77 25.92 -1.26
C HIS A 82 5.75 24.43 -1.67
N GLN A 83 6.86 23.71 -1.48
CA GLN A 83 7.01 22.30 -1.85
C GLN A 83 7.73 21.49 -0.77
N ILE A 84 7.42 20.20 -0.69
CA ILE A 84 8.14 19.24 0.15
C ILE A 84 9.40 18.79 -0.59
N VAL A 85 10.56 19.01 0.04
CA VAL A 85 11.86 18.63 -0.52
C VAL A 85 12.18 17.18 -0.14
N LEU A 86 12.26 16.29 -1.13
CA LEU A 86 12.70 14.91 -0.96
C LEU A 86 14.18 14.76 -1.32
N SER A 87 14.96 14.13 -0.44
CA SER A 87 16.33 13.74 -0.74
C SER A 87 16.38 12.36 -1.41
N GLY A 88 17.20 12.20 -2.45
CA GLY A 88 17.66 10.87 -2.88
C GLY A 88 16.75 10.09 -3.85
N ILE A 89 15.93 10.76 -4.66
CA ILE A 89 15.09 10.13 -5.69
C ILE A 89 15.92 9.30 -6.70
N MET A 90 17.19 9.66 -6.92
CA MET A 90 18.16 8.81 -7.60
C MET A 90 19.39 8.60 -6.72
N HIS A 91 19.58 7.36 -6.24
CA HIS A 91 20.92 6.82 -6.04
C HIS A 91 21.30 6.13 -7.34
N GLY A 92 22.18 6.75 -8.14
CA GLY A 92 22.83 6.04 -9.23
C GLY A 92 23.67 4.90 -8.65
N GLU A 93 23.62 3.74 -9.30
CA GLU A 93 24.61 2.68 -9.08
C GLU A 93 26.03 3.16 -9.43
#